data_AF-A0A177EGP8-F1
#
_entry.id   AF-A0A177EGP8-F1
#
_cell.length_a   1.000
_cell.length_b   1.000
_cell.length_c   1.000
_cell.angle_alpha   90.00
_cell.angle_beta   90.00
_cell.angle_gamma   90.00
#
_symmetry.space_group_name_H-M   'P 1'
#
loop_
_entity.id
_entity.type
_entity.pdbx_description
1 polymer ?
#
loop_
_entity_poly.entity_id
_entity_poly.type
_entity_poly.pdbx_seq_one_letter_code
_entity_poly.pdbx_strand_id
1 'polypeptide(L)'
;MAAASMVDFLADTIKCLSPQKVSLSCTEKDIRISGEKNTELYISIGRSAMFNKFLGSVKLRASDFTKILRECTLFCDIDFSVEDGKARLFVDDGSGCELFMDCPLEETDPINPPAFTPQTVFDLNTQMLKDIHTEEACTVEFLLENTFLRITTTGEIKTVAEQKVTEGFLKRETTQKIFIISSEAFLAVTSICRLLPTRVLMAVEKHLCAFYFYFKDATVILYSQGNLV
;
A
#
# COMPACT_ATOMS: atom_id res chain seq x y z
N MET A 1 19.00 11.19 -11.56
CA MET A 1 17.68 10.77 -11.04
C MET A 1 17.38 11.67 -9.86
N ALA A 2 16.39 12.54 -9.97
CA ALA A 2 15.90 13.29 -8.81
C ALA A 2 15.39 12.28 -7.77
N ALA A 3 15.67 12.50 -6.49
CA ALA A 3 15.04 11.72 -5.43
C ALA A 3 13.53 11.95 -5.55
N ALA A 4 12.76 10.88 -5.79
CA ALA A 4 11.30 10.98 -5.79
C ALA A 4 10.89 11.53 -4.42
N SER A 5 10.08 12.60 -4.41
CA SER A 5 9.64 13.19 -3.15
C SER A 5 8.71 12.20 -2.42
N MET A 6 8.67 12.25 -1.08
CA MET A 6 7.72 11.43 -0.29
C MET A 6 6.26 11.69 -0.70
N VAL A 7 6.00 12.89 -1.20
CA VAL A 7 4.72 13.35 -1.72
C VAL A 7 4.35 12.60 -3.01
N ASP A 8 5.28 12.50 -3.96
CA ASP A 8 5.09 11.71 -5.19
C ASP A 8 4.86 10.25 -4.85
N PHE A 9 5.65 9.69 -3.93
CA PHE A 9 5.49 8.33 -3.44
C PHE A 9 4.09 8.08 -2.88
N LEU A 10 3.58 8.99 -2.04
CA LEU A 10 2.24 8.88 -1.46
C LEU A 10 1.14 8.99 -2.52
N ALA A 11 1.25 9.98 -3.40
CA ALA A 11 0.28 10.18 -4.47
C ALA A 11 0.22 8.94 -5.40
N ASP A 12 1.37 8.39 -5.77
CA ASP A 12 1.46 7.22 -6.62
C ASP A 12 0.97 5.95 -5.90
N THR A 13 1.28 5.77 -4.62
CA THR A 13 0.82 4.62 -3.82
C THR A 13 -0.71 4.63 -3.70
N ILE A 14 -1.32 5.78 -3.40
CA ILE A 14 -2.79 5.90 -3.31
C ILE A 14 -3.44 5.68 -4.67
N LYS A 15 -2.84 6.21 -5.74
CA LYS A 15 -3.31 6.01 -7.12
C LYS A 15 -3.30 4.53 -7.54
N CYS A 16 -2.35 3.72 -7.06
CA CYS A 16 -2.29 2.28 -7.38
C CYS A 16 -3.59 1.54 -7.06
N LEU A 17 -4.35 2.01 -6.07
CA LEU A 17 -5.63 1.42 -5.67
C LEU A 17 -6.84 2.24 -6.08
N SER A 18 -6.63 3.55 -6.26
CA SER A 18 -7.70 4.50 -6.55
C SER A 18 -8.91 4.35 -5.62
N PRO A 19 -8.71 4.36 -4.28
CA PRO A 19 -9.81 4.27 -3.33
C PRO A 19 -10.71 5.50 -3.46
N GLN A 20 -11.98 5.42 -3.08
CA GLN A 20 -12.86 6.59 -3.12
C GLN A 20 -12.57 7.58 -1.99
N LYS A 21 -12.32 7.06 -0.80
CA LYS A 21 -11.96 7.82 0.41
C LYS A 21 -10.65 7.26 0.99
N VAL A 22 -9.90 8.12 1.64
CA VAL A 22 -8.74 7.76 2.45
C VAL A 22 -8.92 8.30 3.86
N SER A 23 -8.50 7.51 4.83
CA SER A 23 -8.34 7.97 6.21
C SER A 23 -6.86 8.28 6.43
N LEU A 24 -6.56 9.37 7.11
CA LEU A 24 -5.23 9.78 7.53
C LEU A 24 -5.23 9.89 9.05
N SER A 25 -4.24 9.29 9.70
CA SER A 25 -4.04 9.37 11.14
C SER A 25 -2.61 9.79 11.41
N CYS A 26 -2.44 10.92 12.09
CA CYS A 26 -1.14 11.45 12.47
C CYS A 26 -0.94 11.27 13.96
N THR A 27 0.13 10.56 14.33
CA THR A 27 0.55 10.36 15.71
C THR A 27 1.89 11.04 15.97
N GLU A 28 2.34 11.05 17.21
CA GLU A 28 3.67 11.56 17.55
C GLU A 28 4.82 10.75 16.93
N LYS A 29 4.56 9.53 16.44
CA LYS A 29 5.58 8.58 15.97
C LYS A 29 5.53 8.37 14.47
N ASP A 30 4.34 8.39 13.89
CA ASP A 30 4.11 8.00 12.52
C ASP A 30 2.90 8.71 11.91
N ILE A 31 2.83 8.65 10.59
CA ILE A 31 1.67 9.04 9.80
C ILE A 31 1.16 7.78 9.12
N ARG A 32 -0.14 7.54 9.28
CA ARG A 32 -0.81 6.35 8.77
C ARG A 32 -1.90 6.76 7.81
N ILE A 33 -1.96 6.06 6.69
CA ILE A 33 -3.00 6.26 5.69
C ILE A 33 -3.66 4.92 5.44
N SER A 34 -4.98 4.90 5.40
CA SER A 34 -5.73 3.74 4.93
C SER A 34 -6.72 4.10 3.84
N GLY A 35 -7.00 3.13 2.97
CA GLY A 35 -7.96 3.26 1.89
C GLY A 35 -8.44 1.89 1.45
N GLU A 36 -9.66 1.82 0.94
CA GLU A 36 -10.28 0.56 0.56
C GLU A 36 -10.98 0.70 -0.80
N LYS A 37 -10.89 -0.35 -1.60
CA LYS A 37 -11.74 -0.58 -2.78
C LYS A 37 -12.04 -2.08 -2.91
N ASN A 38 -11.10 -2.82 -3.49
CA ASN A 38 -11.13 -4.29 -3.62
C ASN A 38 -10.02 -4.97 -2.80
N THR A 39 -9.08 -4.17 -2.33
CA THR A 39 -8.02 -4.51 -1.39
C THR A 39 -7.95 -3.37 -0.37
N GLU A 40 -7.56 -3.71 0.85
CA GLU A 40 -7.34 -2.70 1.90
C GLU A 40 -5.87 -2.28 1.89
N LEU A 41 -5.65 -0.98 1.83
CA LEU A 41 -4.34 -0.35 1.91
C LEU A 41 -4.11 0.19 3.29
N TYR A 42 -2.91 -0.06 3.81
CA TYR A 42 -2.36 0.65 4.95
C TYR A 42 -0.95 1.13 4.60
N ILE A 43 -0.70 2.41 4.78
CA ILE A 43 0.62 3.02 4.68
C ILE A 43 1.00 3.47 6.09
N SER A 44 2.23 3.20 6.52
CA SER A 44 2.83 3.78 7.72
C SER A 44 4.15 4.44 7.36
N ILE A 45 4.32 5.70 7.73
CA ILE A 45 5.51 6.50 7.46
C ILE A 45 6.06 7.00 8.79
N GLY A 46 7.34 6.77 9.04
CA GLY A 46 7.99 7.23 10.27
C GLY A 46 8.10 8.76 10.31
N ARG A 47 7.86 9.37 11.48
CA ARG A 47 7.91 10.84 11.64
C ARG A 47 9.28 11.46 11.33
N SER A 48 10.37 10.70 11.43
CA SER A 48 11.70 11.20 10.99
C SER A 48 11.72 11.60 9.51
N ALA A 49 10.79 11.08 8.72
CA ALA A 49 10.64 11.45 7.31
C ALA A 49 9.66 12.61 7.08
N MET A 50 8.85 13.02 8.09
CA MET A 50 7.81 14.04 7.95
C MET A 50 7.60 14.86 9.24
N PHE A 51 7.77 16.19 9.16
CA PHE A 51 7.39 17.11 10.24
C PHE A 51 5.93 17.55 10.05
N ASN A 52 4.97 16.89 10.73
CA ASN A 52 3.59 17.38 10.78
C ASN A 52 3.27 17.97 12.18
N LYS A 53 2.51 19.07 12.20
CA LYS A 53 1.96 19.72 13.40
C LYS A 53 0.63 19.11 13.82
N PHE A 54 -0.12 18.52 12.89
CA PHE A 54 -1.39 17.89 13.15
C PHE A 54 -1.23 16.56 13.89
N LEU A 55 -2.00 16.40 14.98
CA LEU A 55 -2.16 15.14 15.71
C LEU A 55 -3.66 14.84 15.78
N GLY A 56 -4.08 13.76 15.13
CA GLY A 56 -5.50 13.42 14.99
C GLY A 56 -5.74 12.47 13.82
N SER A 57 -7.00 12.10 13.60
CA SER A 57 -7.38 11.23 12.47
C SER A 57 -8.60 11.78 11.73
N VAL A 58 -8.49 11.77 10.41
CA VAL A 58 -9.40 12.46 9.49
C VAL A 58 -9.69 11.58 8.29
N LYS A 59 -10.88 11.71 7.73
CA LYS A 59 -11.26 11.04 6.48
C LYS A 59 -11.58 12.06 5.39
N LEU A 60 -11.06 11.81 4.19
CA LEU A 60 -11.24 12.68 3.02
C LEU A 60 -11.40 11.89 1.72
N ARG A 61 -11.83 12.57 0.64
CA ARG A 61 -11.89 11.95 -0.70
C ARG A 61 -10.49 11.77 -1.26
N ALA A 62 -10.19 10.59 -1.80
CA ALA A 62 -8.85 10.28 -2.29
C ALA A 62 -8.45 11.16 -3.49
N SER A 63 -9.42 11.53 -4.34
CA SER A 63 -9.20 12.42 -5.48
C SER A 63 -8.70 13.79 -5.04
N ASP A 64 -9.25 14.29 -3.93
CA ASP A 64 -8.96 15.61 -3.42
C ASP A 64 -7.60 15.57 -2.70
N PHE A 65 -7.34 14.52 -1.90
CA PHE A 65 -6.03 14.31 -1.29
C PHE A 65 -4.90 14.21 -2.32
N THR A 66 -5.11 13.45 -3.40
CA THR A 66 -4.09 13.25 -4.43
C THR A 66 -3.81 14.55 -5.20
N LYS A 67 -4.81 15.41 -5.39
CA LYS A 67 -4.60 16.74 -5.97
C LYS A 67 -3.71 17.59 -5.07
N ILE A 68 -4.00 17.64 -3.77
CA ILE A 68 -3.17 18.39 -2.81
C ILE A 68 -1.73 17.90 -2.84
N LEU A 69 -1.52 16.58 -2.72
CA LEU A 69 -0.19 16.01 -2.75
C LEU A 69 0.58 16.51 -3.98
N ARG A 70 -0.05 16.57 -5.16
CA ARG A 70 0.65 17.05 -6.37
C ARG A 70 1.02 18.52 -6.39
N GLU A 71 0.38 19.34 -5.55
CA GLU A 71 0.74 20.74 -5.38
C GLU A 71 1.79 20.95 -4.27
N CYS A 72 2.09 19.92 -3.47
CA CYS A 72 3.10 19.98 -2.41
C CYS A 72 4.50 19.64 -2.92
N THR A 73 5.51 20.37 -2.44
CA THR A 73 6.91 19.96 -2.61
C THR A 73 7.34 19.00 -1.49
N LEU A 74 6.89 19.24 -0.26
CA LEU A 74 7.14 18.38 0.91
C LEU A 74 5.83 18.05 1.64
N PHE A 75 5.76 16.87 2.26
CA PHE A 75 4.55 16.48 2.99
C PHE A 75 4.36 17.29 4.28
N CYS A 76 5.45 17.81 4.87
CA CYS A 76 5.40 18.67 6.04
C CYS A 76 4.69 20.00 5.80
N ASP A 77 4.48 20.36 4.53
CA ASP A 77 3.78 21.57 4.14
C ASP A 77 2.28 21.46 4.43
N ILE A 78 1.76 20.23 4.66
CA ILE A 78 0.35 19.94 4.90
C ILE A 78 -0.01 20.13 6.37
N ASP A 79 -0.63 21.28 6.69
CA ASP A 79 -1.28 21.51 7.98
C ASP A 79 -2.77 21.17 7.91
N PHE A 80 -3.34 20.57 8.95
CA PHE A 80 -4.78 20.32 9.05
C PHE A 80 -5.34 21.17 10.18
N SER A 81 -5.98 22.29 9.84
CA SER A 81 -6.79 23.03 10.82
C SER A 81 -8.26 22.64 10.66
N VAL A 82 -8.89 22.26 11.77
CA VAL A 82 -10.33 21.98 11.83
C VAL A 82 -11.06 23.28 12.15
N GLU A 83 -11.50 24.01 11.12
CA GLU A 83 -12.39 25.17 11.26
C GLU A 83 -13.74 24.82 10.61
N ASP A 84 -14.85 25.08 11.30
CA ASP A 84 -16.22 24.91 10.76
C ASP A 84 -16.53 23.53 10.15
N GLY A 85 -15.93 22.45 10.67
CA GLY A 85 -16.12 21.08 10.16
C GLY A 85 -15.41 20.80 8.83
N LYS A 86 -14.45 21.63 8.46
CA LYS A 86 -13.60 21.45 7.28
C LYS A 86 -12.16 21.30 7.73
N ALA A 87 -11.43 20.35 7.13
CA ALA A 87 -9.98 20.42 7.13
C ALA A 87 -9.58 21.49 6.14
N ARG A 88 -8.91 22.55 6.60
CA ARG A 88 -8.16 23.43 5.72
C ARG A 88 -6.75 22.87 5.64
N LEU A 89 -6.41 22.39 4.46
CA LEU A 89 -5.05 21.98 4.15
C LEU A 89 -4.26 23.20 3.70
N PHE A 90 -3.20 23.51 4.42
CA PHE A 90 -2.19 24.47 4.04
C PHE A 90 -1.14 23.78 3.18
N VAL A 91 -0.58 24.47 2.18
CA VAL A 91 0.64 24.05 1.48
C VAL A 91 1.47 25.30 1.26
N ASP A 92 2.69 25.33 1.81
CA ASP A 92 3.74 26.27 1.45
C ASP A 92 4.57 25.64 0.34
N ASP A 93 4.39 26.10 -0.89
CA ASP A 93 5.15 25.60 -2.05
C ASP A 93 6.60 26.11 -2.09
N GLY A 94 7.04 26.85 -1.07
CA GLY A 94 8.36 27.50 -0.99
C GLY A 94 8.49 28.74 -1.88
N SER A 95 7.44 29.09 -2.64
CA SER A 95 7.37 30.31 -3.44
C SER A 95 6.68 31.46 -2.68
N GLY A 96 6.16 31.20 -1.48
CA GLY A 96 5.36 32.13 -0.68
C GLY A 96 3.89 32.16 -1.09
N CYS A 97 3.42 31.16 -1.83
CA CYS A 97 2.00 30.96 -2.14
C CYS A 97 1.39 29.94 -1.18
N GLU A 98 0.23 30.28 -0.63
CA GLU A 98 -0.52 29.42 0.28
C GLU A 98 -1.72 28.83 -0.47
N LEU A 99 -1.78 27.49 -0.58
CA LEU A 99 -2.95 26.80 -1.11
C LEU A 99 -3.87 26.40 0.04
N PHE A 100 -5.15 26.66 -0.13
CA PHE A 100 -6.20 26.28 0.81
C PHE A 100 -7.19 25.37 0.12
N MET A 101 -7.42 24.20 0.71
CA MET A 101 -8.49 23.32 0.27
C MET A 101 -9.39 22.94 1.44
N ASP A 102 -10.66 23.35 1.34
CA ASP A 102 -11.71 22.96 2.27
C ASP A 102 -12.14 21.52 1.97
N CYS A 103 -11.70 20.57 2.81
CA CYS A 103 -12.15 19.19 2.74
C CYS A 103 -13.27 18.93 3.76
N PRO A 104 -14.40 18.32 3.36
CA PRO A 104 -15.30 17.70 4.33
C PRO A 104 -14.50 16.69 5.13
N LEU A 105 -14.45 16.90 6.45
CA LEU A 105 -13.67 16.08 7.37
C LEU A 105 -14.64 15.31 8.26
N GLU A 106 -14.46 13.99 8.31
CA GLU A 106 -15.05 13.14 9.34
C GLU A 106 -13.92 12.77 10.29
N GLU A 107 -14.05 13.10 11.58
CA GLU A 107 -13.15 12.57 12.60
C GLU A 107 -13.29 11.05 12.65
N THR A 108 -12.17 10.35 12.78
CA THR A 108 -12.16 8.88 12.85
C THR A 108 -11.30 8.39 14.00
N ASP A 109 -11.43 7.11 14.31
CA ASP A 109 -10.49 6.44 15.19
C ASP A 109 -9.08 6.38 14.55
N PRO A 110 -8.03 6.27 15.38
CA PRO A 110 -6.68 6.02 14.90
C PRO A 110 -6.59 4.77 14.04
N ILE A 111 -5.89 4.89 12.91
CA ILE A 111 -5.73 3.81 11.96
C ILE A 111 -4.74 2.80 12.54
N ASN A 112 -5.18 1.56 12.70
CA ASN A 112 -4.32 0.43 13.00
C ASN A 112 -4.59 -0.67 11.97
N PRO A 113 -3.56 -1.24 11.33
CA PRO A 113 -3.77 -2.42 10.50
C PRO A 113 -4.34 -3.56 11.36
N PRO A 114 -5.24 -4.39 10.81
CA PRO A 114 -5.87 -5.46 11.57
C PRO A 114 -4.83 -6.45 12.09
N ALA A 115 -5.11 -7.02 13.27
CA ALA A 115 -4.28 -8.09 13.82
C ALA A 115 -4.28 -9.27 12.84
N PHE A 116 -3.10 -9.66 12.36
CA PHE A 116 -2.92 -10.67 11.34
C PHE A 116 -1.87 -11.68 11.79
N THR A 117 -2.25 -12.96 11.89
CA THR A 117 -1.36 -14.03 12.35
C THR A 117 -1.13 -15.02 11.22
N PRO A 118 -0.18 -14.73 10.31
CA PRO A 118 0.01 -15.56 9.13
C PRO A 118 0.48 -16.96 9.51
N GLN A 119 0.00 -17.95 8.75
CA GLN A 119 0.47 -19.33 8.81
C GLN A 119 1.78 -19.46 8.04
N THR A 120 1.87 -18.79 6.90
CA THR A 120 3.03 -18.86 6.00
C THR A 120 3.47 -17.46 5.60
N VAL A 121 4.78 -17.24 5.56
CA VAL A 121 5.38 -15.95 5.14
C VAL A 121 6.53 -16.20 4.17
N PHE A 122 6.46 -15.53 3.02
CA PHE A 122 7.40 -15.61 1.89
C PHE A 122 8.08 -14.28 1.64
N ASP A 123 9.37 -14.35 1.31
CA ASP A 123 10.12 -13.24 0.72
C ASP A 123 10.00 -13.29 -0.81
N LEU A 124 9.43 -12.25 -1.41
CA LEU A 124 9.12 -12.19 -2.83
C LEU A 124 10.17 -11.39 -3.60
N ASN A 125 10.61 -11.93 -4.72
CA ASN A 125 11.44 -11.21 -5.67
C ASN A 125 10.62 -10.11 -6.35
N THR A 126 10.94 -8.86 -6.03
CA THR A 126 10.26 -7.67 -6.57
C THR A 126 10.32 -7.58 -8.09
N GLN A 127 11.44 -7.98 -8.71
CA GLN A 127 11.58 -7.96 -10.17
C GLN A 127 10.65 -8.98 -10.82
N MET A 128 10.61 -10.20 -10.27
CA MET A 128 9.70 -11.25 -10.74
C MET A 128 8.24 -10.78 -10.71
N LEU A 129 7.81 -10.08 -9.65
CA LEU A 129 6.44 -9.57 -9.55
C LEU A 129 6.12 -8.54 -10.63
N LYS A 130 7.08 -7.71 -11.06
CA LYS A 130 6.86 -6.70 -12.10
C LYS A 130 6.67 -7.29 -13.48
N ASP A 131 7.31 -8.43 -13.73
CA ASP A 131 7.36 -9.07 -15.04
C ASP A 131 6.10 -9.93 -15.29
N ILE A 132 5.24 -10.10 -14.28
CA ILE A 132 3.98 -10.83 -14.42
C ILE A 132 2.92 -9.92 -15.05
N HIS A 133 2.46 -10.30 -16.26
CA HIS A 133 1.37 -9.61 -16.96
C HIS A 133 0.00 -10.10 -16.48
N THR A 134 -0.88 -9.15 -16.12
CA THR A 134 -2.19 -9.43 -15.49
C THR A 134 -3.39 -8.87 -16.25
N GLU A 135 -3.18 -8.19 -17.39
CA GLU A 135 -4.22 -7.42 -18.09
C GLU A 135 -5.41 -8.27 -18.55
N GLU A 136 -5.16 -9.51 -18.96
CA GLU A 136 -6.19 -10.46 -19.40
C GLU A 136 -6.46 -11.59 -18.39
N ALA A 137 -5.91 -11.46 -17.17
CA ALA A 137 -6.04 -12.49 -16.16
C ALA A 137 -7.34 -12.35 -15.37
N CYS A 138 -7.97 -13.46 -15.02
CA CYS A 138 -9.11 -13.51 -14.10
C CYS A 138 -8.64 -13.64 -12.64
N THR A 139 -7.73 -14.58 -12.38
CA THR A 139 -7.17 -14.84 -11.05
C THR A 139 -5.67 -15.03 -11.12
N VAL A 140 -5.04 -14.98 -9.94
CA VAL A 140 -3.62 -15.24 -9.75
C VAL A 140 -3.47 -16.31 -8.68
N GLU A 141 -2.79 -17.39 -9.04
CA GLU A 141 -2.54 -18.55 -8.19
C GLU A 141 -1.10 -18.52 -7.70
N PHE A 142 -0.93 -18.60 -6.37
CA PHE A 142 0.34 -18.73 -5.70
C PHE A 142 0.48 -20.18 -5.23
N LEU A 143 1.25 -20.96 -5.95
CA LEU A 143 1.63 -22.30 -5.55
C LEU A 143 2.79 -22.20 -4.55
N LEU A 144 2.48 -22.52 -3.31
CA LEU A 144 3.34 -22.40 -2.14
C LEU A 144 3.99 -23.76 -1.86
N GLU A 145 5.25 -23.95 -2.26
CA GLU A 145 6.02 -25.17 -1.99
C GLU A 145 7.28 -24.90 -1.18
N ASN A 146 7.74 -25.91 -0.44
CA ASN A 146 8.90 -25.81 0.45
C ASN A 146 10.20 -25.38 -0.27
N THR A 147 10.27 -25.60 -1.58
CA THR A 147 11.47 -25.42 -2.41
C THR A 147 11.30 -24.29 -3.43
N PHE A 148 10.08 -23.92 -3.79
CA PHE A 148 9.80 -22.84 -4.73
C PHE A 148 8.44 -22.19 -4.46
N LEU A 149 8.32 -20.93 -4.88
CA LEU A 149 7.06 -20.25 -5.06
C LEU A 149 6.81 -20.15 -6.57
N ARG A 150 5.63 -20.54 -7.03
CA ARG A 150 5.20 -20.31 -8.42
C ARG A 150 3.96 -19.44 -8.44
N ILE A 151 3.99 -18.39 -9.26
CA ILE A 151 2.87 -17.49 -9.49
C ILE A 151 2.37 -17.74 -10.90
N THR A 152 1.08 -18.06 -11.03
CA THR A 152 0.43 -18.34 -12.31
C THR A 152 -0.78 -17.43 -12.49
N THR A 153 -0.87 -16.75 -13.63
CA THR A 153 -2.10 -16.05 -14.01
C THR A 153 -3.05 -16.99 -14.74
N THR A 154 -4.34 -16.89 -14.47
CA THR A 154 -5.38 -17.66 -15.17
C THR A 154 -6.08 -16.74 -16.17
N GLY A 155 -6.30 -17.22 -17.40
CA GLY A 155 -6.87 -16.41 -18.49
C GLY A 155 -6.55 -17.03 -19.85
N GLU A 156 -6.87 -16.30 -20.92
CA GLU A 156 -6.50 -16.68 -22.29
C GLU A 156 -4.97 -16.70 -22.46
N ILE A 157 -4.29 -15.69 -21.91
CA ILE A 157 -2.84 -15.62 -21.80
C ILE A 157 -2.42 -15.95 -20.38
N LYS A 158 -1.62 -17.02 -20.23
CA LYS A 158 -1.06 -17.45 -18.95
C LYS A 158 0.38 -16.99 -18.82
N THR A 159 0.68 -16.31 -17.72
CA THR A 159 2.03 -15.98 -17.29
C THR A 159 2.40 -16.89 -16.12
N VAL A 160 3.59 -17.46 -16.17
CA VAL A 160 4.12 -18.29 -15.09
C VAL A 160 5.47 -17.72 -14.67
N ALA A 161 5.62 -17.46 -13.38
CA ALA A 161 6.86 -17.03 -12.77
C ALA A 161 7.21 -17.96 -11.60
N GLU A 162 8.47 -18.34 -11.49
CA GLU A 162 8.95 -19.26 -10.45
C GLU A 162 10.18 -18.69 -9.76
N GLN A 163 10.14 -18.70 -8.43
CA GLN A 163 11.26 -18.34 -7.57
C GLN A 163 11.62 -19.54 -6.70
N LYS A 164 12.86 -20.03 -6.84
CA LYS A 164 13.40 -21.00 -5.88
C LYS A 164 13.53 -20.33 -4.53
N VAL A 165 13.02 -20.98 -3.49
CA VAL A 165 13.12 -20.45 -2.13
C VAL A 165 14.41 -20.95 -1.51
N THR A 166 15.53 -20.38 -1.93
CA THR A 166 16.86 -20.79 -1.42
C THR A 166 17.06 -20.37 0.04
N GLU A 167 16.43 -19.30 0.52
CA GLU A 167 16.44 -18.87 1.95
C GLU A 167 15.16 -18.10 2.40
N GLY A 168 14.12 -18.02 1.56
CA GLY A 168 13.04 -17.02 1.66
C GLY A 168 11.77 -17.38 2.44
N PHE A 169 11.82 -18.32 3.39
CA PHE A 169 10.68 -18.54 4.30
C PHE A 169 10.97 -18.00 5.68
N LEU A 170 10.05 -17.19 6.19
CA LEU A 170 10.13 -16.66 7.55
C LEU A 170 9.26 -17.45 8.54
N LYS A 171 8.23 -18.17 8.07
CA LYS A 171 7.32 -19.02 8.87
C LYS A 171 6.61 -20.05 7.96
N ARG A 172 6.41 -21.30 8.40
CA ARG A 172 5.86 -22.41 7.58
C ARG A 172 4.86 -23.33 8.30
N GLU A 173 3.86 -23.80 7.55
CA GLU A 173 3.21 -25.11 7.72
C GLU A 173 3.65 -26.05 6.57
N THR A 174 3.73 -27.36 6.84
CA THR A 174 4.52 -28.35 6.08
C THR A 174 3.94 -28.89 4.77
N THR A 175 2.82 -28.38 4.26
CA THR A 175 2.15 -28.92 3.05
C THR A 175 2.18 -27.93 1.89
N GLN A 176 2.22 -28.46 0.66
CA GLN A 176 1.95 -27.69 -0.56
C GLN A 176 0.55 -27.06 -0.45
N LYS A 177 0.43 -25.77 -0.76
CA LYS A 177 -0.86 -25.06 -0.74
C LYS A 177 -0.96 -24.15 -1.96
N ILE A 178 -2.18 -23.90 -2.43
CA ILE A 178 -2.42 -22.91 -3.48
C ILE A 178 -3.24 -21.77 -2.87
N PHE A 179 -2.74 -20.54 -2.95
CA PHE A 179 -3.52 -19.37 -2.59
C PHE A 179 -3.97 -18.62 -3.83
N ILE A 180 -5.26 -18.28 -3.92
CA ILE A 180 -5.84 -17.66 -5.11
C ILE A 180 -6.40 -16.28 -4.74
N ILE A 181 -6.02 -15.26 -5.51
CA ILE A 181 -6.59 -13.89 -5.44
C ILE A 181 -7.10 -13.44 -6.81
N SER A 182 -7.86 -12.35 -6.83
CA SER A 182 -8.27 -11.71 -8.08
C SER A 182 -7.09 -11.03 -8.79
N SER A 183 -7.14 -10.95 -10.11
CA SER A 183 -6.15 -10.21 -10.90
C SER A 183 -6.14 -8.71 -10.57
N GLU A 184 -7.28 -8.11 -10.23
CA GLU A 184 -7.35 -6.70 -9.82
C GLU A 184 -6.58 -6.46 -8.51
N ALA A 185 -6.68 -7.36 -7.54
CA ALA A 185 -5.90 -7.27 -6.31
C ALA A 185 -4.39 -7.40 -6.59
N PHE A 186 -4.02 -8.31 -7.50
CA PHE A 186 -2.62 -8.49 -7.88
C PHE A 186 -2.09 -7.32 -8.73
N LEU A 187 -2.93 -6.62 -9.49
CA LEU A 187 -2.55 -5.41 -10.22
C LEU A 187 -2.09 -4.30 -9.25
N ALA A 188 -2.73 -4.17 -8.08
CA ALA A 188 -2.28 -3.24 -7.05
C ALA A 188 -0.89 -3.62 -6.52
N VAL A 189 -0.64 -4.92 -6.29
CA VAL A 189 0.66 -5.46 -5.86
C VAL A 189 1.75 -5.13 -6.87
N THR A 190 1.54 -5.44 -8.15
CA THR A 190 2.54 -5.17 -9.20
C THR A 190 2.75 -3.67 -9.42
N SER A 191 1.71 -2.85 -9.26
CA SER A 191 1.80 -1.38 -9.33
C SER A 191 2.66 -0.81 -8.22
N ILE A 192 2.50 -1.27 -6.97
CA ILE A 192 3.37 -0.84 -5.85
C ILE A 192 4.80 -1.34 -6.04
N CYS A 193 5.01 -2.54 -6.58
CA CYS A 193 6.35 -3.02 -6.91
C CYS A 193 7.09 -2.06 -7.85
N ARG A 194 6.39 -1.36 -8.77
CA ARG A 194 7.00 -0.36 -9.67
C ARG A 194 7.61 0.82 -8.93
N LEU A 195 7.18 1.10 -7.69
CA LEU A 195 7.77 2.11 -6.80
C LEU A 195 9.11 1.67 -6.18
N LEU A 196 9.62 0.48 -6.53
CA LEU A 196 10.93 -0.04 -6.11
C LEU A 196 11.06 -0.21 -4.58
N PRO A 197 10.18 -1.00 -3.95
CA PRO A 197 10.37 -1.37 -2.55
C PRO A 197 11.70 -2.11 -2.36
N THR A 198 12.32 -1.94 -1.19
CA THR A 198 13.56 -2.63 -0.82
C THR A 198 13.33 -4.10 -0.51
N ARG A 199 12.11 -4.47 -0.09
CA ARG A 199 11.73 -5.84 0.23
C ARG A 199 10.21 -6.00 0.09
N VAL A 200 9.78 -7.16 -0.40
CA VAL A 200 8.35 -7.51 -0.48
C VAL A 200 8.12 -8.83 0.23
N LEU A 201 7.24 -8.85 1.22
CA LEU A 201 6.81 -10.08 1.87
C LEU A 201 5.36 -10.38 1.51
N MET A 202 5.05 -11.66 1.34
CA MET A 202 3.69 -12.15 1.24
C MET A 202 3.42 -13.05 2.42
N ALA A 203 2.34 -12.77 3.14
CA ALA A 203 1.97 -13.50 4.33
C ALA A 203 0.53 -13.96 4.17
N VAL A 204 0.28 -15.25 4.41
CA VAL A 204 -0.97 -15.91 4.08
C VAL A 204 -1.61 -16.52 5.31
N GLU A 205 -2.91 -16.27 5.44
CA GLU A 205 -3.85 -16.91 6.34
C GLU A 205 -5.03 -17.43 5.51
N LYS A 206 -5.73 -18.46 5.98
CA LYS A 206 -6.76 -19.24 5.28
C LYS A 206 -7.55 -18.51 4.17
N HIS A 207 -8.08 -17.32 4.45
CA HIS A 207 -8.88 -16.53 3.49
C HIS A 207 -8.31 -15.13 3.19
N LEU A 208 -7.12 -14.81 3.73
CA LEU A 208 -6.56 -13.47 3.71
C LEU A 208 -5.07 -13.53 3.40
N CYS A 209 -4.63 -12.71 2.46
CA CYS A 209 -3.22 -12.49 2.18
C CYS A 209 -2.86 -11.03 2.42
N ALA A 210 -1.72 -10.82 3.07
CA ALA A 210 -1.12 -9.51 3.27
C ALA A 210 0.20 -9.43 2.49
N PHE A 211 0.34 -8.40 1.65
CA PHE A 211 1.60 -8.04 1.00
C PHE A 211 2.22 -6.87 1.73
N TYR A 212 3.41 -7.05 2.29
CA TYR A 212 4.19 -6.01 2.96
C TYR A 212 5.27 -5.51 2.02
N PHE A 213 5.25 -4.22 1.70
CA PHE A 213 6.24 -3.54 0.90
C PHE A 213 7.03 -2.62 1.81
N TYR A 214 8.31 -2.91 1.97
CA TYR A 214 9.21 -2.09 2.77
C TYR A 214 9.93 -1.10 1.86
N PHE A 215 9.92 0.16 2.28
CA PHE A 215 10.73 1.24 1.73
C PHE A 215 11.63 1.76 2.85
N LYS A 216 12.58 2.64 2.51
CA LYS A 216 13.52 3.20 3.49
C LYS A 216 12.82 3.81 4.71
N ASP A 217 11.75 4.58 4.46
CA ASP A 217 11.07 5.39 5.48
C ASP A 217 9.56 5.10 5.58
N ALA A 218 9.07 4.11 4.84
CA ALA A 218 7.66 3.78 4.76
C ALA A 218 7.44 2.26 4.69
N THR A 219 6.33 1.79 5.23
CA THR A 219 5.81 0.44 5.03
C THR A 219 4.43 0.54 4.42
N VAL A 220 4.20 -0.19 3.34
CA VAL A 220 2.87 -0.34 2.73
C VAL A 220 2.39 -1.76 2.93
N ILE A 221 1.14 -1.94 3.31
CA ILE A 221 0.49 -3.22 3.50
C ILE A 221 -0.74 -3.25 2.61
N LEU A 222 -0.85 -4.27 1.76
CA LEU A 222 -2.06 -4.58 1.01
C LEU A 222 -2.69 -5.86 1.54
N TYR A 223 -3.93 -5.78 2.00
CA TYR A 223 -4.73 -6.96 2.30
C TYR A 223 -5.62 -7.31 1.11
N SER A 224 -5.58 -8.57 0.70
CA SER A 224 -6.46 -9.14 -0.31
C SER A 224 -7.17 -10.36 0.26
N GLN A 225 -8.48 -10.39 0.06
CA GLN A 225 -9.25 -11.61 0.24
C GLN A 225 -8.82 -12.64 -0.82
N GLY A 226 -8.88 -13.91 -0.45
CA GLY A 226 -8.53 -15.02 -1.33
C GLY A 226 -8.94 -16.35 -0.73
N ASN A 227 -8.53 -17.43 -1.38
CA ASN A 227 -8.80 -18.78 -0.88
C ASN A 227 -7.53 -19.62 -0.89
N LEU A 228 -7.22 -20.19 0.27
CA LEU A 228 -6.21 -21.25 0.42
C LEU A 228 -6.87 -22.60 0.12
N VAL A 229 -6.36 -23.29 -0.91
CA VAL A 229 -6.78 -24.61 -1.38
C VAL A 229 -5.67 -25.63 -1.11
#